data_AF-A0A835KZI4-F1
#
_entry.id   AF-A0A835KZI4-F1
#
_cell.length_a   1.000
_cell.length_b   1.000
_cell.length_c   1.000
_cell.angle_alpha   90.00
_cell.angle_beta   90.00
_cell.angle_gamma   90.00
#
_symmetry.space_group_name_H-M   'P 1'
#
loop_
_entity.id
_entity.type
_entity.pdbx_description
1 polymer ?
#
loop_
_entity_poly.entity_id
_entity_poly.type
_entity_poly.pdbx_seq_one_letter_code
_entity_poly.pdbx_strand_id
1 'polypeptide(L)'
;MVKNVTKNMQIMHKFSNYKQPIGFTFSRSATKGPELAKQIKEFVREVKKAGLIVVAVICDQGSGNRNAIKCLLEESRAAWLKR
;
A
#
# COMPACT_ATOMS: atom_id res chain seq x y z
N MET A 1 26.91 -3.14 -8.96
CA MET A 1 25.65 -3.93 -9.02
C MET A 1 24.56 -3.16 -8.27
N VAL A 2 23.62 -2.53 -8.97
CA VAL A 2 22.52 -1.75 -8.35
C VAL A 2 21.50 -2.75 -7.80
N LYS A 3 21.34 -2.83 -6.47
CA LYS A 3 20.31 -3.67 -5.84
C LYS A 3 18.96 -2.99 -6.04
N ASN A 4 18.18 -3.43 -7.03
CA ASN A 4 16.80 -3.02 -7.18
C ASN A 4 15.94 -3.73 -6.14
N VAL A 5 15.06 -2.98 -5.46
CA VAL A 5 14.10 -3.52 -4.49
C VAL A 5 12.75 -3.64 -5.19
N THR A 6 12.20 -4.86 -5.21
CA THR A 6 10.88 -5.17 -5.77
C THR A 6 9.86 -5.25 -4.66
N LYS A 7 8.71 -4.60 -4.84
CA LYS A 7 7.54 -4.77 -3.97
C LYS A 7 6.41 -5.40 -4.76
N ASN A 8 5.84 -6.48 -4.23
CA ASN A 8 4.71 -7.17 -4.82
C ASN A 8 3.43 -6.83 -4.04
N MET A 9 2.34 -6.62 -4.76
CA MET A 9 1.02 -6.36 -4.20
C MET A 9 0.07 -7.47 -4.64
N GLN A 10 -0.71 -8.01 -3.73
CA GLN A 10 -1.66 -9.08 -3.99
C GLN A 10 -2.97 -8.88 -3.22
N ILE A 11 -4.07 -9.31 -3.80
CA ILE A 11 -5.37 -9.41 -3.12
C ILE A 11 -5.55 -10.83 -2.62
N MET A 12 -6.01 -10.96 -1.38
CA MET A 12 -6.46 -12.22 -0.82
C MET A 12 -7.94 -12.10 -0.46
N HIS A 13 -8.74 -13.07 -0.87
CA HIS A 13 -10.17 -13.06 -0.61
C HIS A 13 -10.43 -13.49 0.83
N LYS A 14 -11.36 -12.82 1.51
CA LYS A 14 -11.62 -13.09 2.94
C LYS A 14 -12.21 -14.48 3.18
N PHE A 15 -13.11 -14.92 2.28
CA PHE A 15 -13.88 -16.16 2.44
C PHE A 15 -13.39 -17.30 1.55
N SER A 16 -12.35 -17.07 0.74
CA SER A 16 -11.75 -18.10 -0.10
C SER A 16 -10.23 -18.01 -0.01
N ASN A 17 -9.55 -19.15 -0.13
CA ASN A 17 -8.07 -19.18 -0.15
C ASN A 17 -7.48 -18.67 -1.48
N TYR A 18 -8.23 -17.84 -2.21
CA TYR A 18 -7.83 -17.31 -3.52
C TYR A 18 -6.97 -16.06 -3.36
N LYS A 19 -5.79 -16.09 -4.00
CA LYS A 19 -4.81 -15.02 -4.04
C LYS A 19 -4.57 -14.60 -5.47
N GLN A 20 -4.59 -13.31 -5.74
CA GLN A 20 -4.30 -12.75 -7.05
C GLN A 20 -3.23 -11.66 -6.95
N PRO A 21 -2.11 -11.75 -7.68
CA PRO A 21 -1.17 -10.64 -7.79
C PRO A 21 -1.84 -9.50 -8.57
N ILE A 22 -1.74 -8.27 -8.05
CA ILE A 22 -2.37 -7.09 -8.67
C ILE A 22 -1.36 -6.04 -9.13
N GLY A 23 -0.09 -6.20 -8.78
CA GLY A 23 0.96 -5.33 -9.28
C GLY A 23 2.30 -5.58 -8.62
N PHE A 24 3.32 -5.01 -9.24
CA PHE A 24 4.66 -4.94 -8.69
C PHE A 24 5.24 -3.56 -8.96
N THR A 25 6.13 -3.10 -8.08
CA THR A 25 6.90 -1.87 -8.29
C THR A 25 8.38 -2.15 -8.11
N PHE A 26 9.19 -1.49 -8.95
CA PHE A 26 10.64 -1.51 -8.83
C PHE A 26 11.13 -0.18 -8.27
N SER A 27 12.11 -0.25 -7.37
CA SER A 27 12.72 0.94 -6.80
C SER A 27 14.24 0.79 -6.76
N ARG A 28 14.95 1.83 -7.22
CA ARG A 28 16.43 1.86 -7.30
C ARG A 28 17.10 1.89 -5.91
N SER A 29 16.35 2.31 -4.89
CA SER A 29 16.76 2.42 -3.49
C SER A 29 15.53 2.20 -2.60
N ALA A 30 15.73 2.17 -1.28
CA ALA A 30 14.62 2.07 -0.33
C ALA A 30 13.52 3.10 -0.65
N THR A 31 12.29 2.64 -0.87
CA THR A 31 11.15 3.49 -1.19
C THR A 31 10.87 4.44 -0.02
N LYS A 32 10.80 5.74 -0.29
CA LYS A 32 10.46 6.74 0.74
C LYS A 32 9.03 6.53 1.22
N GLY A 33 8.78 6.75 2.51
CA GLY A 33 7.46 6.55 3.15
C GLY A 33 6.30 7.24 2.41
N PRO A 34 6.40 8.53 2.03
CA PRO A 34 5.34 9.23 1.32
C PRO A 34 5.01 8.64 -0.06
N GLU A 35 6.04 8.21 -0.80
CA GLU A 35 5.86 7.59 -2.12
C GLU A 35 5.15 6.24 -1.98
N LEU A 36 5.54 5.45 -0.98
CA LEU A 36 4.86 4.19 -0.69
C LEU A 36 3.40 4.40 -0.26
N ALA A 37 3.13 5.41 0.57
CA ALA A 37 1.77 5.77 0.96
C ALA A 37 0.92 6.17 -0.27
N LYS A 38 1.49 6.90 -1.22
CA LYS A 38 0.85 7.23 -2.50
C LYS A 38 0.51 5.98 -3.31
N GLN A 39 1.47 5.08 -3.49
CA GLN A 39 1.26 3.82 -4.21
C GLN A 39 0.15 2.98 -3.57
N ILE A 40 0.16 2.85 -2.23
CA ILE A 40 -0.91 2.14 -1.51
C ILE A 40 -2.29 2.76 -1.79
N LYS A 41 -2.41 4.10 -1.76
CA LYS A 41 -3.67 4.79 -2.09
C LYS A 41 -4.13 4.52 -3.53
N GLU A 42 -3.21 4.50 -4.48
CA GLU A 42 -3.51 4.18 -5.88
C GLU A 42 -4.02 2.74 -6.03
N PHE A 43 -3.34 1.76 -5.45
CA PHE A 43 -3.81 0.37 -5.46
C PHE A 43 -5.19 0.24 -4.83
N VAL A 44 -5.42 0.80 -3.64
CA VAL A 44 -6.72 0.75 -2.98
C VAL A 44 -7.81 1.40 -3.85
N ARG A 45 -7.51 2.51 -4.54
CA ARG A 45 -8.44 3.17 -5.45
C ARG A 45 -8.79 2.31 -6.65
N GLU A 46 -7.81 1.71 -7.31
CA GLU A 46 -8.05 0.87 -8.49
C GLU A 46 -8.79 -0.43 -8.11
N VAL A 47 -8.47 -1.03 -6.96
CA VAL A 47 -9.22 -2.20 -6.44
C VAL A 47 -10.68 -1.86 -6.15
N LYS A 48 -10.94 -0.68 -5.56
CA LYS A 48 -12.31 -0.19 -5.35
C LYS A 48 -13.05 0.05 -6.67
N LYS A 49 -12.39 0.63 -7.67
CA LYS A 49 -12.98 0.83 -9.02
C LYS A 49 -13.33 -0.49 -9.71
N ALA A 50 -12.58 -1.56 -9.44
CA ALA A 50 -12.87 -2.90 -9.93
C ALA A 50 -14.09 -3.56 -9.23
N GLY A 51 -14.75 -2.87 -8.29
CA GLY A 51 -15.92 -3.37 -7.57
C GLY A 51 -15.60 -4.19 -6.32
N LEU A 52 -14.31 -4.26 -5.93
CA LEU A 52 -13.89 -5.02 -4.75
C LEU A 52 -13.91 -4.14 -3.49
N ILE A 53 -14.37 -4.72 -2.38
CA ILE A 53 -14.38 -4.06 -1.07
C ILE A 53 -13.04 -4.32 -0.37
N VAL A 54 -12.22 -3.28 -0.23
CA VAL A 54 -10.97 -3.34 0.52
C VAL A 54 -11.26 -3.21 2.02
N VAL A 55 -11.12 -4.32 2.76
CA VAL A 55 -11.33 -4.37 4.22
C VAL A 55 -10.07 -3.99 4.99
N ALA A 56 -8.91 -4.44 4.52
CA ALA A 56 -7.63 -4.18 5.18
C ALA A 56 -6.48 -4.22 4.17
N VAL A 57 -5.38 -3.53 4.51
CA VAL A 57 -4.08 -3.63 3.83
C VAL A 57 -3.08 -4.19 4.85
N ILE A 58 -2.37 -5.25 4.47
CA ILE A 58 -1.40 -5.94 5.34
C ILE A 58 -0.01 -5.76 4.74
N CYS A 59 0.97 -5.42 5.57
CA CYS A 59 2.37 -5.27 5.18
C CYS A 59 3.30 -5.74 6.31
N ASP A 60 4.57 -6.00 5.98
CA ASP A 60 5.58 -6.31 6.98
C ASP A 60 5.93 -5.08 7.85
N GLN A 61 6.66 -5.32 8.94
CA GLN A 61 7.07 -4.28 9.88
C GLN A 61 8.38 -3.54 9.49
N GLY A 62 8.80 -3.59 8.24
CA GLY A 62 9.95 -2.85 7.74
C GLY A 62 9.80 -1.34 7.94
N SER A 63 10.92 -0.66 8.15
CA SER A 63 10.97 0.79 8.42
C SER A 63 10.23 1.62 7.36
N GLY A 64 10.31 1.24 6.08
CA GLY A 64 9.60 1.90 4.99
C GLY A 64 8.07 1.80 5.10
N ASN A 65 7.55 0.63 5.48
CA ASN A 65 6.10 0.41 5.64
C ASN A 65 5.58 1.14 6.88
N ARG A 66 6.32 1.09 8.00
CA ARG A 66 5.98 1.85 9.22
C ARG A 66 5.90 3.36 8.95
N ASN A 67 6.84 3.90 8.16
CA ASN A 67 6.82 5.31 7.78
C ASN A 67 5.62 5.66 6.89
N ALA A 68 5.29 4.81 5.91
CA ALA A 68 4.10 5.02 5.07
C ALA A 68 2.79 4.99 5.88
N ILE A 69 2.65 4.07 6.86
CA ILE A 69 1.50 4.03 7.77
C ILE A 69 1.40 5.34 8.56
N LYS A 70 2.53 5.85 9.07
CA LYS A 70 2.56 7.13 9.79
C LYS A 70 2.06 8.28 8.90
N CYS A 71 2.53 8.37 7.65
CA CYS A 71 2.04 9.38 6.70
C CYS A 71 0.53 9.26 6.47
N LEU A 72 0.00 8.05 6.27
CA LEU A 72 -1.44 7.83 6.05
C LEU A 72 -2.29 8.22 7.27
N LEU A 73 -1.80 7.94 8.49
CA LEU A 73 -2.46 8.34 9.73
C LEU A 73 -2.45 9.85 9.93
N GLU A 74 -1.35 10.52 9.65
CA GLU A 74 -1.22 11.97 9.72
C GLU A 74 -2.15 12.67 8.71
N GLU A 75 -2.17 12.20 7.45
CA GLU A 75 -3.10 12.68 6.42
C GLU A 75 -4.57 12.51 6.88
N SER A 76 -4.90 11.35 7.44
CA SER A 76 -6.25 11.08 7.94
C SER A 76 -6.63 12.04 9.07
N ARG A 77 -5.75 12.22 10.07
CA ARG A 77 -5.96 13.16 11.18
C ARG A 77 -6.17 14.59 10.67
N ALA A 78 -5.34 15.03 9.73
CA ALA A 78 -5.47 16.36 9.13
C ALA A 78 -6.81 16.53 8.38
N ALA A 79 -7.30 15.49 7.70
CA ALA A 79 -8.59 15.52 7.03
C ALA A 79 -9.77 15.57 8.02
N TRP A 80 -9.67 14.87 9.16
CA TRP A 80 -10.70 14.87 10.20
C TRP A 80 -10.74 16.18 11.00
N LEU A 81 -9.60 16.81 11.25
CA LEU A 81 -9.52 18.10 11.98
C LEU A 81 -9.94 19.31 11.13
N LYS A 82 -10.01 19.17 9.81
CA LYS A 82 -10.47 20.21 8.87
C LYS A 82 -11.98 20.18 8.63
N ARG A 83 -12.68 19.18 9.17
CA ARG A 83 -14.15 19.09 9.17
C ARG A 83 -14.72 19.70 10.43
#